data_AF-Q1JNX7-F1
#
_entry.id   AF-Q1JNX7-F1
#
_cell.length_a   1.000
_cell.length_b   1.000
_cell.length_c   1.000
_cell.angle_alpha   90.00
_cell.angle_beta   90.00
_cell.angle_gamma   90.00
#
_symmetry.space_group_name_H-M   'P 1'
#
loop_
_entity.id
_entity.type
_entity.pdbx_description
1 polymer ?
#
loop_
_entity_poly.entity_id
_entity_poly.type
_entity_poly.pdbx_seq_one_letter_code
_entity_poly.pdbx_strand_id
1 'polypeptide(L)'
;MPYLPDGTPVDIMLNPLGVPSRMNIGQVMELHLGMAARNLGIHIATPVFDGASSEDLWDTVREAGMDSDAKTVLYDGRTGEPFDNRVSVGVMYMIKLHHMVDDKLHARSVGPYSLVTQQPLGGKAQFGGQRFGEMEVWALEAYGASNVLQEILTYKSDDVTGRLKAYEAITKGKPIPKPGVPESFRVLVKELQSLGLDMRVLDEDDNEVELRDLDEGEDDDIMHVDDLEKAREKQAQETQEVSETTDEK
;
A
#
# COMPACT_ATOMS: atom_id res chain seq x y z
N MET A 1 20.03 27.46 0.98
CA MET A 1 18.77 28.04 1.49
C MET A 1 18.78 29.51 1.17
N PRO A 2 17.62 30.17 0.98
CA PRO A 2 17.55 31.62 1.01
C PRO A 2 18.22 32.18 2.26
N TYR A 3 18.85 33.35 2.14
CA TYR A 3 19.54 33.99 3.25
C TYR A 3 19.13 35.45 3.40
N LEU A 4 19.22 35.90 4.65
CA LEU A 4 18.94 37.27 5.08
C LEU A 4 20.10 38.22 4.68
N PRO A 5 19.89 39.55 4.68
CA PRO A 5 20.94 40.51 4.30
C PRO A 5 22.21 40.44 5.17
N ASP A 6 22.12 39.91 6.38
CA ASP A 6 23.22 39.65 7.30
C ASP A 6 24.01 38.36 6.99
N GLY A 7 23.58 37.60 5.96
CA GLY A 7 24.16 36.33 5.56
C GLY A 7 23.57 35.10 6.27
N THR A 8 22.65 35.29 7.23
CA THR A 8 22.05 34.19 7.98
C THR A 8 21.09 33.38 7.07
N PRO A 9 21.29 32.06 6.89
CA PRO A 9 20.35 31.24 6.13
C PRO A 9 19.06 30.98 6.92
N VAL A 10 17.94 30.80 6.21
CA VAL A 10 16.68 30.36 6.84
C VAL A 10 16.65 28.85 7.09
N ASP A 11 15.98 28.43 8.17
CA ASP A 11 15.90 27.01 8.56
C ASP A 11 14.75 26.26 7.88
N ILE A 12 13.54 26.84 7.88
CA ILE A 12 12.31 26.19 7.40
C ILE A 12 11.55 27.16 6.48
N MET A 13 11.10 26.67 5.34
CA MET A 13 10.23 27.39 4.41
C MET A 13 8.83 26.80 4.46
N LEU A 14 7.82 27.62 4.74
CA LEU A 14 6.42 27.21 4.77
C LEU A 14 5.67 27.72 3.54
N ASN A 15 4.70 26.94 3.07
CA ASN A 15 3.83 27.35 1.97
C ASN A 15 2.81 28.40 2.45
N PRO A 16 2.77 29.61 1.87
CA PRO A 16 1.86 30.68 2.30
C PRO A 16 0.38 30.38 2.01
N LEU A 17 0.07 29.48 1.06
CA LEU A 17 -1.32 29.19 0.66
C LEU A 17 -2.16 28.57 1.78
N GLY A 18 -1.53 27.91 2.75
CA GLY A 18 -2.22 27.28 3.87
C GLY A 18 -2.83 28.29 4.84
N VAL A 19 -2.28 29.50 4.91
CA VAL A 19 -2.70 30.52 5.88
C VAL A 19 -4.09 31.11 5.58
N PRO A 20 -4.34 31.69 4.39
CA PRO A 20 -5.66 32.25 4.08
C PRO A 20 -6.74 31.16 3.99
N SER A 21 -6.37 29.94 3.56
CA SER A 21 -7.32 28.83 3.45
C SER A 21 -7.82 28.32 4.81
N ARG A 22 -7.04 28.47 5.89
CA ARG A 22 -7.37 27.95 7.23
C ARG A 22 -7.59 29.04 8.27
N MET A 23 -7.45 30.31 7.89
CA MET A 23 -7.60 31.49 8.77
C MET A 23 -6.75 31.44 10.04
N ASN A 24 -5.57 30.81 10.00
CA ASN A 24 -4.65 30.71 11.15
C ASN A 24 -3.70 31.92 11.23
N ILE A 25 -4.27 33.13 11.28
CA ILE A 25 -3.53 34.41 11.29
C ILE A 25 -2.56 34.51 12.47
N GLY A 26 -2.89 33.87 13.59
CA GLY A 26 -2.02 33.80 14.77
C GLY A 26 -0.62 33.25 14.46
N GLN A 27 -0.47 32.38 13.46
CA GLN A 27 0.84 31.88 13.01
C GLN A 27 1.73 33.02 12.47
N VAL A 28 1.13 33.97 11.74
CA VAL A 28 1.87 35.12 11.19
C VAL A 28 2.18 36.13 12.30
N MET A 29 1.25 36.32 13.25
CA MET A 29 1.48 37.16 14.43
C MET A 29 2.62 36.62 15.30
N GLU A 30 2.64 35.31 15.56
CA GLU A 30 3.72 34.62 16.27
C GLU A 30 5.06 34.79 15.54
N LEU A 31 5.07 34.62 14.22
CA LEU A 31 6.27 34.79 13.40
C LEU A 31 6.88 36.19 13.56
N HIS A 32 6.06 37.24 13.50
CA HIS A 32 6.50 38.62 13.68
C HIS A 32 6.98 38.90 15.10
N LEU A 33 6.18 38.52 16.10
CA LEU A 33 6.48 38.75 17.51
C LEU A 33 7.71 37.96 17.96
N GLY A 34 7.88 36.73 17.48
CA GLY A 34 9.04 35.89 17.74
C GLY A 34 10.34 36.45 17.13
N MET A 35 10.25 37.08 15.95
CA MET A 35 11.39 37.79 15.36
C MET A 35 11.77 39.03 16.17
N ALA A 36 10.77 39.83 16.56
CA ALA A 36 10.99 41.01 17.39
C ALA A 36 11.60 40.63 18.75
N ALA A 37 11.08 39.58 19.39
CA ALA A 37 11.62 39.04 20.64
C ALA A 37 13.08 38.59 20.51
N ARG A 38 13.43 37.93 19.39
CA ARG A 38 14.81 37.52 19.10
C ARG A 38 15.75 38.71 18.95
N ASN A 39 15.33 39.77 18.25
CA ASN A 39 16.14 40.98 18.05
C ASN A 39 16.34 41.77 19.35
N LEU A 40 15.31 41.84 20.20
CA LEU A 40 15.36 42.51 21.50
C LEU A 40 16.06 41.67 22.59
N GLY A 41 16.22 40.36 22.36
CA GLY A 41 16.82 39.44 23.33
C GLY A 41 15.91 39.17 24.54
N ILE A 42 14.60 39.20 24.34
CA ILE A 42 13.58 39.01 25.40
C ILE A 42 12.71 37.78 25.14
N HIS A 43 12.02 37.31 26.18
CA HIS A 43 10.95 36.33 26.06
C HIS A 43 9.61 37.03 26.28
N ILE A 44 8.64 36.78 25.37
CA ILE A 44 7.32 37.39 25.42
C ILE A 44 6.30 36.34 25.89
N ALA A 45 5.46 36.73 26.83
CA ALA A 45 4.33 35.92 27.30
C ALA A 45 3.02 36.58 26.85
N THR A 46 2.21 35.84 26.09
CA THR A 46 0.88 36.28 25.64
C THR A 46 -0.18 35.29 26.14
N PRO A 47 -1.06 35.70 27.08
CA PRO A 47 -2.17 34.86 27.53
C PRO A 47 -3.16 34.50 26.40
N VAL A 48 -3.91 33.41 26.57
CA VAL A 48 -4.79 32.82 25.54
C VAL A 48 -6.05 33.67 25.22
N PHE A 49 -6.44 34.61 26.09
CA PHE A 49 -7.63 35.47 25.89
C PHE A 49 -7.41 36.96 26.20
N ASP A 50 -6.23 37.31 26.70
CA ASP A 50 -5.81 38.68 27.02
C ASP A 50 -4.37 38.84 26.54
N GLY A 51 -4.19 38.58 25.25
CA GLY A 51 -2.89 38.50 24.59
C GLY A 51 -2.45 39.84 24.02
N ALA A 52 -1.27 39.84 23.39
CA ALA A 52 -0.76 41.01 22.69
C ALA A 52 -1.78 41.54 21.67
N SER A 53 -2.13 42.81 21.77
CA SER A 53 -2.98 43.47 20.78
C SER A 53 -2.20 43.69 19.48
N SER A 54 -2.92 44.08 18.41
CA SER A 54 -2.25 44.46 17.16
C SER A 54 -1.33 45.67 17.35
N GLU A 55 -1.70 46.61 18.20
CA GLU A 55 -0.89 47.80 18.52
C GLU A 55 0.39 47.40 19.24
N ASP A 56 0.29 46.55 20.27
CA ASP A 56 1.46 46.04 21.01
C ASP A 56 2.43 45.31 20.08
N LEU A 57 1.91 44.50 19.14
CA LEU A 57 2.74 43.79 18.16
C LEU A 57 3.51 44.76 17.28
N TRP A 58 2.85 45.76 16.70
CA TRP A 58 3.50 46.71 15.79
C TRP A 58 4.44 47.67 16.52
N ASP A 59 4.17 48.00 17.78
CA ASP A 59 5.06 48.78 18.63
C ASP A 59 6.32 47.96 18.98
N THR A 60 6.16 46.67 19.31
CA THR A 60 7.30 45.76 19.57
C THR A 60 8.16 45.55 18.31
N VAL A 61 7.53 45.40 17.14
CA VAL A 61 8.23 45.30 15.84
C VAL A 61 9.05 46.57 15.55
N ARG A 62 8.50 47.74 15.87
CA ARG A 62 9.19 49.03 15.72
C ARG A 62 10.34 49.18 16.70
N GLU A 63 10.13 48.80 17.96
CA GLU A 63 11.16 48.80 19.00
C GLU A 63 12.34 47.89 18.62
N ALA A 64 12.05 46.73 18.03
CA ALA A 64 13.03 45.78 17.52
C ALA A 64 13.77 46.23 16.24
N GLY A 65 13.47 47.42 15.71
CA GLY A 65 14.12 47.97 14.51
C GLY A 65 13.74 47.26 13.21
N MET A 66 12.60 46.56 13.19
CA MET A 66 12.10 45.89 11.99
C MET A 66 11.27 46.85 11.12
N ASP A 67 11.13 46.53 9.83
CA ASP A 67 10.30 47.32 8.91
C ASP A 67 8.81 47.27 9.31
N SER A 68 8.06 48.32 8.95
CA SER A 68 6.64 48.49 9.31
C SER A 68 5.69 47.40 8.78
N ASP A 69 6.11 46.60 7.80
CA ASP A 69 5.37 45.46 7.27
C ASP A 69 5.91 44.11 7.78
N ALA A 70 6.91 44.14 8.67
CA ALA A 70 7.61 42.99 9.23
C ALA A 70 8.12 41.98 8.17
N LYS A 71 8.42 42.48 6.96
CA LYS A 71 9.04 41.73 5.87
C LYS A 71 10.52 42.08 5.77
N THR A 72 11.25 41.28 5.00
CA THR A 72 12.66 41.53 4.68
C THR A 72 12.98 41.09 3.26
N VAL A 73 14.11 41.55 2.74
CA VAL A 73 14.64 41.09 1.45
C VAL A 73 15.37 39.77 1.71
N LEU A 74 14.98 38.72 0.97
CA LEU A 74 15.73 37.47 0.93
C LEU A 74 16.50 37.38 -0.38
N TYR A 75 17.66 36.75 -0.31
CA TYR A 75 18.49 36.44 -1.47
C TYR A 75 18.43 34.95 -1.76
N ASP A 76 18.41 34.58 -3.04
CA ASP A 76 18.53 33.19 -3.44
C ASP A 76 19.94 32.68 -3.11
N GLY A 77 20.04 31.66 -2.26
CA GLY A 77 21.31 31.04 -1.91
C GLY A 77 22.03 30.33 -3.06
N ARG A 78 21.41 30.20 -4.25
CA ARG A 78 22.03 29.63 -5.44
C ARG A 78 22.62 30.68 -6.38
N THR A 79 21.89 31.78 -6.62
CA THR A 79 22.29 32.81 -7.58
C THR A 79 22.86 34.06 -6.92
N GLY A 80 22.48 34.33 -5.67
CA GLY A 80 22.81 35.57 -4.95
C GLY A 80 21.90 36.75 -5.30
N GLU A 81 20.89 36.56 -6.17
CA GLU A 81 19.95 37.61 -6.55
C GLU A 81 18.83 37.75 -5.50
N PRO A 82 18.35 38.97 -5.22
CA PRO A 82 17.20 39.18 -4.35
C PRO A 82 15.90 38.70 -5.01
N PHE A 83 14.96 38.19 -4.23
CA PHE A 83 13.61 37.90 -4.74
C PHE A 83 12.84 39.19 -5.06
N ASP A 84 11.94 39.10 -6.05
CA ASP A 84 11.14 40.25 -6.52
C ASP A 84 10.30 40.91 -5.42
N ASN A 85 9.69 40.08 -4.56
CA ASN A 85 8.82 40.52 -3.48
C ASN A 85 9.47 40.29 -2.12
N ARG A 86 9.29 41.24 -1.20
CA ARG A 86 9.75 41.12 0.19
C ARG A 86 9.00 39.97 0.88
N VAL A 87 9.75 39.18 1.65
CA VAL A 87 9.28 37.94 2.26
C VAL A 87 9.09 38.14 3.76
N SER A 88 8.03 37.55 4.33
CA SER A 88 7.85 37.51 5.78
C SER A 88 8.78 36.44 6.37
N VAL A 89 9.72 36.85 7.20
CA VAL A 89 10.67 35.96 7.88
C VAL A 89 10.59 36.24 9.37
N GLY A 90 10.55 35.19 10.17
CA GLY A 90 10.53 35.31 11.61
C GLY A 90 10.71 33.98 12.32
N VAL A 91 10.42 33.98 13.62
CA VAL A 91 10.68 32.83 14.50
C VAL A 91 9.34 32.25 14.92
N MET A 92 9.11 30.96 14.64
CA MET A 92 7.93 30.22 15.06
C MET A 92 8.36 29.00 15.89
N TYR A 93 7.54 28.60 16.85
CA TYR A 93 7.80 27.42 17.65
C TYR A 93 7.34 26.14 16.92
N MET A 94 8.29 25.34 16.46
CA MET A 94 8.02 24.08 15.74
C MET A 94 8.08 22.87 16.66
N ILE A 95 7.10 21.97 16.52
CA ILE A 95 7.01 20.73 17.30
C ILE A 95 7.26 19.52 16.39
N LYS A 96 8.10 18.59 16.85
CA LYS A 96 8.29 17.28 16.21
C LYS A 96 7.26 16.28 16.75
N LEU A 97 6.39 15.76 15.88
CA LEU A 97 5.44 14.69 16.22
C LEU A 97 6.09 13.30 16.11
N HIS A 98 5.52 12.31 16.78
CA HIS A 98 6.04 10.94 16.83
C HIS A 98 5.86 10.14 15.53
N HIS A 99 5.22 10.70 14.51
CA HIS A 99 4.86 10.00 13.27
C HIS A 99 6.03 9.89 12.28
N MET A 100 7.05 9.11 12.63
CA MET A 100 8.25 8.92 11.81
C MET A 100 7.97 8.04 10.59
N VAL A 101 8.72 8.28 9.49
CA VAL A 101 8.63 7.47 8.26
C VAL A 101 9.21 6.08 8.48
N ASP A 102 10.26 5.97 9.29
CA ASP A 102 10.95 4.72 9.61
C ASP A 102 9.97 3.66 10.18
N ASP A 103 8.99 4.10 10.97
CA ASP A 103 7.96 3.24 11.54
C ASP A 103 6.93 2.78 10.49
N LYS A 104 6.74 3.56 9.42
CA LYS A 104 5.73 3.32 8.38
C LYS A 104 6.26 2.53 7.18
N LEU A 105 7.56 2.56 6.92
CA LEU A 105 8.15 1.83 5.80
C LEU A 105 8.01 0.32 6.03
N HIS A 106 7.38 -0.37 5.09
CA HIS A 106 7.20 -1.82 5.09
C HIS A 106 7.04 -2.32 3.64
N ALA A 107 7.72 -3.40 3.30
CA ALA A 107 7.63 -4.05 2.01
C ALA A 107 7.66 -5.56 2.19
N ARG A 108 6.97 -6.28 1.30
CA ARG A 108 6.86 -7.74 1.34
C ARG A 108 6.94 -8.29 -0.07
N SER A 109 7.77 -9.30 -0.26
CA SER A 109 7.80 -10.15 -1.46
C SER A 109 7.05 -11.46 -1.18
N VAL A 110 7.67 -12.39 -0.46
CA VAL A 110 7.10 -13.66 0.00
C VAL A 110 7.29 -13.74 1.51
N GLY A 111 6.31 -14.25 2.24
CA GLY A 111 6.34 -14.33 3.70
C GLY A 111 5.46 -15.44 4.23
N PRO A 112 5.12 -15.43 5.54
CA PRO A 112 4.23 -16.42 6.12
C PRO A 112 2.78 -16.27 5.62
N TYR A 113 2.06 -17.39 5.64
CA TYR A 113 0.67 -17.51 5.20
C TYR A 113 -0.20 -18.12 6.31
N SER A 114 -1.49 -17.84 6.27
CA SER A 114 -2.50 -18.44 7.14
C SER A 114 -2.60 -19.93 6.88
N LEU A 115 -2.77 -20.74 7.94
CA LEU A 115 -2.89 -22.19 7.82
C LEU A 115 -4.19 -22.64 7.13
N VAL A 116 -5.27 -21.89 7.34
CA VAL A 116 -6.62 -22.27 6.86
C VAL A 116 -6.82 -21.80 5.42
N THR A 117 -6.66 -20.50 5.17
CA THR A 117 -6.98 -19.89 3.88
C THR A 117 -5.77 -19.75 2.95
N GLN A 118 -4.56 -20.08 3.40
CA GLN A 118 -3.31 -19.91 2.64
C GLN A 118 -3.02 -18.47 2.17
N GLN A 119 -3.74 -17.48 2.71
CA GLN A 119 -3.55 -16.06 2.41
C GLN A 119 -2.42 -15.44 3.24
N PRO A 120 -1.76 -14.38 2.73
CA PRO A 120 -0.83 -13.58 3.50
C PRO A 120 -1.30 -13.20 4.91
N LEU A 121 -0.44 -13.34 5.92
CA LEU A 121 -0.71 -12.80 7.25
C LEU A 121 -0.77 -11.26 7.22
N GLY A 122 -1.44 -10.66 8.21
CA GLY A 122 -1.57 -9.21 8.35
C GLY A 122 -0.49 -8.59 9.24
N GLY A 123 -0.15 -7.33 8.97
CA GLY A 123 0.65 -6.49 9.87
C GLY A 123 2.17 -6.56 9.68
N LYS A 124 2.82 -5.42 9.87
CA LYS A 124 4.28 -5.24 9.72
C LYS A 124 5.08 -6.21 10.60
N ALA A 125 4.64 -6.42 11.85
CA ALA A 125 5.33 -7.25 12.83
C ALA A 125 5.44 -8.73 12.42
N GLN A 126 4.51 -9.22 11.59
CA GLN A 126 4.47 -10.62 11.13
C GLN A 126 5.00 -10.76 9.70
N PHE A 127 5.66 -9.73 9.17
CA PHE A 127 6.03 -9.66 7.75
C PHE A 127 4.80 -9.87 6.84
N GLY A 128 3.68 -9.26 7.23
CA GLY A 128 2.38 -9.42 6.62
C GLY A 128 2.17 -8.61 5.34
N GLY A 129 1.22 -9.05 4.52
CA GLY A 129 0.83 -8.39 3.28
C GLY A 129 -0.10 -7.20 3.50
N GLN A 130 -0.27 -6.41 2.44
CA GLN A 130 -1.31 -5.39 2.39
C GLN A 130 -2.63 -6.02 1.99
N ARG A 131 -3.72 -5.53 2.58
CA ARG A 131 -5.06 -5.96 2.20
C ARG A 131 -5.44 -5.27 0.90
N PHE A 132 -5.72 -6.06 -0.12
CA PHE A 132 -6.44 -5.61 -1.31
C PHE A 132 -7.93 -5.88 -1.06
N GLY A 133 -8.71 -4.82 -0.83
CA GLY A 133 -10.09 -4.91 -0.39
C GLY A 133 -11.09 -4.80 -1.55
N GLU A 134 -12.36 -4.85 -1.18
CA GLU A 134 -13.49 -4.77 -2.11
C GLU A 134 -13.51 -3.46 -2.89
N MET A 135 -13.20 -2.33 -2.24
CA MET A 135 -13.14 -1.03 -2.92
C MET A 135 -12.03 -0.98 -3.98
N GLU A 136 -10.89 -1.64 -3.73
CA GLU A 136 -9.81 -1.71 -4.71
C GLU A 136 -10.15 -2.66 -5.87
N VAL A 137 -10.90 -3.74 -5.61
CA VAL A 137 -11.45 -4.62 -6.65
C VAL A 137 -12.37 -3.84 -7.59
N TRP A 138 -13.35 -3.09 -7.05
CA TRP A 138 -14.24 -2.26 -7.86
C TRP A 138 -13.49 -1.25 -8.71
N ALA A 139 -12.41 -0.68 -8.18
CA ALA A 139 -11.58 0.24 -8.96
C ALA A 139 -10.97 -0.47 -10.18
N LEU A 140 -10.40 -1.67 -10.02
CA LEU A 140 -9.82 -2.42 -11.15
C LEU A 140 -10.87 -2.88 -12.15
N GLU A 141 -12.05 -3.29 -11.68
CA GLU A 141 -13.19 -3.65 -12.52
C GLU A 141 -13.65 -2.46 -13.36
N ALA A 142 -13.77 -1.27 -12.76
CA ALA A 142 -14.14 -0.05 -13.46
C ALA A 142 -13.12 0.36 -14.53
N TYR A 143 -11.83 0.08 -14.32
CA TYR A 143 -10.79 0.24 -15.35
C TYR A 143 -10.81 -0.86 -16.42
N GLY A 144 -11.51 -1.97 -16.21
CA GLY A 144 -11.48 -3.14 -17.09
C GLY A 144 -10.19 -3.94 -17.02
N ALA A 145 -9.44 -3.85 -15.91
CA ALA A 145 -8.13 -4.49 -15.74
C ALA A 145 -8.25 -5.96 -15.29
N SER A 146 -8.91 -6.80 -16.10
CA SER A 146 -9.25 -8.19 -15.76
C SER A 146 -8.02 -9.06 -15.46
N ASN A 147 -6.95 -8.99 -16.28
CA ASN A 147 -5.72 -9.77 -16.05
C ASN A 147 -5.01 -9.38 -14.74
N VAL A 148 -4.99 -8.09 -14.41
CA VAL A 148 -4.37 -7.59 -13.17
C VAL A 148 -5.18 -8.04 -11.96
N LEU A 149 -6.50 -7.97 -12.06
CA LEU A 149 -7.40 -8.44 -11.00
C LEU A 149 -7.24 -9.95 -10.77
N GLN A 150 -7.21 -10.74 -11.85
CA GLN A 150 -6.98 -12.18 -11.78
C GLN A 150 -5.65 -12.52 -11.10
N GLU A 151 -4.56 -11.84 -11.48
CA GLU A 151 -3.23 -12.04 -10.87
C GLU A 151 -3.23 -11.72 -9.36
N ILE A 152 -3.91 -10.65 -8.95
CA ILE A 152 -4.00 -10.24 -7.55
C ILE A 152 -4.80 -11.26 -6.73
N LEU A 153 -5.92 -11.75 -7.26
CA LEU A 153 -6.82 -12.67 -6.57
C LEU A 153 -6.29 -14.12 -6.52
N THR A 154 -5.35 -14.49 -7.39
CA THR A 154 -4.83 -15.87 -7.49
C THR A 154 -3.36 -15.93 -7.07
N TYR A 155 -2.43 -15.70 -8.00
CA TYR A 155 -0.98 -15.83 -7.82
C TYR A 155 -0.41 -15.10 -6.61
N LYS A 156 -0.95 -13.93 -6.28
CA LYS A 156 -0.46 -13.09 -5.18
C LYS A 156 -1.11 -13.36 -3.83
N SER A 157 -2.08 -14.29 -3.78
CA SER A 157 -2.87 -14.61 -2.61
C SER A 157 -2.70 -16.10 -2.23
N ASP A 158 -3.71 -16.90 -2.54
CA ASP A 158 -4.01 -18.21 -1.97
C ASP A 158 -4.10 -19.33 -3.03
N ASP A 159 -3.66 -19.07 -4.25
CA ASP A 159 -3.32 -20.15 -5.20
C ASP A 159 -1.94 -20.73 -4.82
N VAL A 160 -1.96 -21.83 -4.05
CA VAL A 160 -0.75 -22.44 -3.48
C VAL A 160 0.19 -22.94 -4.58
N THR A 161 -0.36 -23.65 -5.56
CA THR A 161 0.40 -24.26 -6.66
C THR A 161 0.84 -23.20 -7.67
N GLY A 162 -0.07 -22.32 -8.07
CA GLY A 162 0.19 -21.25 -9.02
C GLY A 162 1.22 -20.25 -8.52
N ARG A 163 1.25 -19.92 -7.22
CA ARG A 163 2.27 -19.04 -6.64
C ARG A 163 3.68 -19.61 -6.75
N LEU A 164 3.86 -20.91 -6.49
CA LEU A 164 5.16 -21.58 -6.63
C LEU A 164 5.60 -21.60 -8.09
N LYS A 165 4.71 -22.03 -9.00
CA LYS A 165 5.00 -22.07 -10.44
C LYS A 165 5.29 -20.67 -11.00
N ALA A 166 4.56 -19.65 -10.58
CA ALA A 166 4.79 -18.26 -10.97
C ALA A 166 6.17 -17.75 -10.50
N TYR A 167 6.56 -18.06 -9.26
CA TYR A 167 7.89 -17.71 -8.74
C TYR A 167 9.01 -18.38 -9.56
N GLU A 168 8.87 -19.67 -9.87
CA GLU A 168 9.82 -20.38 -10.74
C GLU A 168 9.86 -19.82 -12.16
N ALA A 169 8.71 -19.51 -12.75
CA ALA A 169 8.63 -18.93 -14.08
C ALA A 169 9.37 -17.58 -14.15
N ILE A 170 9.12 -16.69 -13.17
CA ILE A 170 9.77 -15.37 -13.08
C ILE A 170 11.29 -15.52 -12.93
N THR A 171 11.75 -16.42 -12.06
CA THR A 171 13.20 -16.63 -11.85
C THR A 171 13.90 -17.26 -13.05
N LYS A 172 13.20 -18.11 -13.81
CA LYS A 172 13.72 -18.78 -15.02
C LYS A 172 13.47 -17.97 -16.31
N GLY A 173 12.79 -16.83 -16.24
CA GLY A 173 12.41 -16.02 -17.40
C GLY A 173 11.44 -16.72 -18.36
N LYS A 174 10.63 -17.65 -17.84
CA LYS A 174 9.60 -18.38 -18.61
C LYS A 174 8.24 -17.65 -18.50
N PRO A 175 7.31 -17.91 -19.44
CA PRO A 175 5.93 -17.44 -19.30
C PRO A 175 5.32 -17.94 -17.99
N ILE A 176 4.54 -17.07 -17.34
CA ILE A 176 3.74 -17.44 -16.16
C ILE A 176 2.64 -18.41 -16.64
N PRO A 177 2.36 -19.50 -15.91
CA PRO A 177 1.29 -20.45 -16.27
C PRO A 177 -0.11 -19.81 -16.23
N LYS A 178 -1.17 -20.61 -16.35
CA LYS A 178 -2.55 -20.17 -16.04
C LYS A 178 -2.84 -20.37 -14.53
N PRO A 179 -3.64 -19.49 -13.92
CA PRO A 179 -3.91 -19.56 -12.49
C PRO A 179 -4.91 -20.67 -12.18
N GLY A 180 -4.77 -21.28 -11.01
CA GLY A 180 -5.70 -22.29 -10.50
C GLY A 180 -6.86 -21.67 -9.72
N VAL A 181 -7.53 -22.52 -8.93
CA VAL A 181 -8.66 -22.10 -8.09
C VAL A 181 -8.14 -21.64 -6.71
N PRO A 182 -8.56 -20.46 -6.21
CA PRO A 182 -8.16 -19.99 -4.88
C PRO A 182 -8.55 -20.95 -3.75
N GLU A 183 -7.65 -21.15 -2.78
CA GLU A 183 -7.92 -22.02 -1.63
C GLU A 183 -9.10 -21.52 -0.79
N SER A 184 -9.32 -20.21 -0.69
CA SER A 184 -10.49 -19.65 0.00
C SER A 184 -11.83 -20.12 -0.58
N PHE A 185 -11.91 -20.35 -1.90
CA PHE A 185 -13.11 -20.90 -2.52
C PHE A 185 -13.32 -22.36 -2.15
N ARG A 186 -12.25 -23.15 -2.08
CA ARG A 186 -12.30 -24.55 -1.62
C ARG A 186 -12.76 -24.65 -0.17
N VAL A 187 -12.26 -23.77 0.70
CA VAL A 187 -12.70 -23.69 2.09
C VAL A 187 -14.19 -23.36 2.17
N LEU A 188 -14.68 -22.38 1.38
CA LEU A 188 -16.10 -22.04 1.32
C LEU A 188 -16.97 -23.25 0.94
N VAL A 189 -16.57 -24.01 -0.09
CA VAL A 189 -17.31 -25.22 -0.51
C VAL A 189 -17.40 -26.23 0.63
N LYS A 190 -16.29 -26.47 1.35
CA LYS A 190 -16.26 -27.39 2.50
C LYS A 190 -17.09 -26.89 3.68
N GLU A 191 -17.11 -25.58 3.94
CA GLU A 191 -17.97 -24.98 4.96
C GLU A 191 -19.46 -25.18 4.63
N LEU A 192 -19.87 -24.97 3.38
CA LEU A 192 -21.25 -25.22 2.95
C LEU A 192 -21.63 -26.71 3.02
N GLN A 193 -20.73 -27.62 2.61
CA GLN A 193 -20.92 -29.06 2.74
C GLN A 193 -21.06 -29.50 4.21
N SER A 194 -20.33 -28.86 5.12
CA SER A 194 -20.42 -29.15 6.56
C SER A 194 -21.78 -28.76 7.18
N LEU A 195 -22.49 -27.82 6.56
CA LEU A 195 -23.86 -27.45 6.93
C LEU A 195 -24.92 -28.43 6.39
N GLY A 196 -24.51 -29.44 5.60
CA GLY A 196 -25.40 -30.40 4.97
C GLY A 196 -25.94 -29.94 3.61
N LEU A 197 -25.32 -28.94 2.99
CA LEU A 197 -25.65 -28.51 1.62
C LEU A 197 -24.84 -29.32 0.61
N ASP A 198 -25.50 -29.91 -0.39
CA ASP A 198 -24.84 -30.59 -1.50
C ASP A 198 -24.37 -29.56 -2.54
N MET A 199 -23.10 -29.19 -2.48
CA MET A 199 -22.44 -28.30 -3.43
C MET A 199 -21.61 -29.12 -4.41
N ARG A 200 -21.97 -29.02 -5.69
CA ARG A 200 -21.25 -29.63 -6.82
C ARG A 200 -20.83 -28.55 -7.80
N VAL A 201 -19.63 -28.67 -8.33
CA VAL A 201 -19.14 -27.80 -9.40
C VAL A 201 -19.31 -28.57 -10.70
N LEU A 202 -20.04 -27.99 -11.65
CA LEU A 202 -20.32 -28.61 -12.94
C LEU A 202 -19.55 -27.85 -14.04
N ASP A 203 -19.11 -28.57 -15.06
CA ASP A 203 -18.59 -27.97 -16.30
C ASP A 203 -19.73 -27.53 -17.24
N GLU A 204 -19.39 -27.10 -18.46
CA GLU A 204 -20.39 -26.69 -19.47
C GLU A 204 -21.25 -27.87 -19.97
N ASP A 205 -20.81 -29.12 -19.76
CA ASP A 205 -21.43 -30.36 -20.21
C ASP A 205 -22.18 -31.10 -19.06
N ASP A 206 -22.43 -30.41 -17.93
CA ASP A 206 -23.07 -30.91 -16.70
C ASP A 206 -22.31 -32.07 -16.01
N ASN A 207 -21.02 -32.26 -16.30
CA ASN A 207 -20.19 -33.23 -15.57
C ASN A 207 -19.65 -32.62 -14.28
N GLU A 208 -19.60 -33.44 -13.23
CA GLU A 208 -19.04 -33.02 -11.94
C GLU A 208 -17.52 -32.90 -12.03
N VAL A 209 -17.02 -31.70 -11.74
CA VAL A 209 -15.59 -31.39 -11.75
C VAL A 209 -15.07 -31.42 -10.31
N GLU A 210 -14.09 -32.28 -10.04
CA GLU A 210 -13.39 -32.21 -8.77
C GLU A 210 -12.53 -30.95 -8.72
N LEU A 211 -12.69 -30.16 -7.66
CA LEU A 211 -11.95 -28.91 -7.46
C LEU A 211 -10.43 -29.07 -7.44
N ARG A 212 -9.92 -30.30 -7.27
CA ARG A 212 -8.50 -30.65 -7.29
C ARG A 212 -7.95 -30.70 -8.72
N ASP A 213 -8.74 -31.23 -9.65
CA ASP A 213 -8.36 -31.42 -11.05
C ASP A 213 -8.25 -30.08 -11.80
N LEU A 214 -8.84 -29.01 -11.25
CA LEU A 214 -8.76 -27.64 -11.80
C LEU A 214 -7.39 -26.96 -11.59
N ASP A 215 -6.51 -27.49 -10.74
CA ASP A 215 -5.14 -26.96 -10.56
C ASP A 215 -4.15 -27.50 -11.61
N GLU A 216 -4.55 -28.54 -12.34
CA GLU A 216 -3.77 -29.19 -13.38
C GLU A 216 -4.06 -28.50 -14.71
N GLY A 217 -3.21 -27.52 -15.06
CA GLY A 217 -3.16 -27.06 -16.44
C GLY A 217 -2.74 -28.22 -17.36
N GLU A 218 -3.20 -28.21 -18.61
CA GLU A 218 -3.00 -29.23 -19.68
C GLU A 218 -1.54 -29.67 -19.98
N ASP A 219 -0.53 -29.25 -19.21
CA ASP A 219 0.90 -29.41 -19.47
C ASP A 219 1.71 -30.07 -18.31
N ASP A 220 1.09 -30.75 -17.35
CA ASP A 220 1.83 -31.50 -16.31
C ASP A 220 1.73 -33.03 -16.50
N ASP A 221 2.72 -33.61 -17.19
CA ASP A 221 3.05 -35.06 -17.15
C ASP A 221 3.55 -35.46 -15.74
N ILE A 222 2.68 -35.48 -14.74
CA ILE A 222 2.99 -36.08 -13.43
C ILE A 222 1.88 -37.08 -13.08
N MET A 223 2.06 -38.32 -13.54
CA MET A 223 1.16 -39.42 -13.17
C MET A 223 1.21 -39.68 -11.65
N HIS A 224 0.07 -39.55 -10.98
CA HIS A 224 -0.10 -39.93 -9.59
C HIS A 224 -0.37 -41.43 -9.44
N VAL A 225 -0.12 -41.97 -8.23
CA VAL A 225 -0.20 -43.41 -7.93
C VAL A 225 -1.63 -43.95 -8.12
N ASP A 226 -2.65 -43.12 -7.91
CA ASP A 226 -4.06 -43.47 -8.11
C ASP A 226 -4.43 -43.59 -9.61
N ASP A 227 -3.79 -42.81 -10.49
CA ASP A 227 -3.99 -42.94 -11.94
C ASP A 227 -3.34 -44.22 -12.48
N LEU A 228 -2.24 -44.65 -11.87
CA LEU A 228 -1.62 -45.95 -12.13
C LEU A 228 -2.50 -47.11 -11.65
N GLU A 229 -3.22 -46.96 -10.53
CA GLU A 229 -4.21 -47.96 -10.08
C GLU A 229 -5.41 -48.04 -11.02
N LYS A 230 -6.00 -46.89 -11.39
CA LYS A 230 -7.10 -46.84 -12.37
C LYS A 230 -6.69 -47.36 -13.75
N ALA A 231 -5.46 -47.09 -14.20
CA ALA A 231 -4.92 -47.64 -15.44
C ALA A 231 -4.69 -49.16 -15.37
N ARG A 232 -4.27 -49.67 -14.20
CA ARG A 232 -4.14 -51.12 -13.95
C ARG A 232 -5.48 -51.83 -13.93
N GLU A 233 -6.50 -51.23 -13.34
CA GLU A 233 -7.86 -51.79 -13.32
C GLU A 233 -8.47 -51.84 -14.72
N LYS A 234 -8.28 -50.78 -15.52
CA LYS A 234 -8.68 -50.77 -16.94
C LYS A 234 -7.95 -51.83 -17.76
N GLN A 235 -6.64 -51.97 -17.61
CA GLN A 235 -5.88 -53.04 -18.28
C GLN A 235 -6.34 -54.44 -17.85
N ALA A 236 -6.70 -54.64 -16.59
CA ALA A 236 -7.22 -55.91 -16.11
C ALA A 236 -8.58 -56.26 -16.73
N GLN A 237 -9.47 -55.27 -16.89
CA GLN A 237 -10.77 -55.45 -17.53
C GLN A 237 -10.64 -55.74 -19.03
N GLU A 238 -9.79 -55.00 -19.75
CA GLU A 238 -9.54 -55.23 -21.18
C GLU A 238 -8.91 -56.62 -21.43
N THR A 239 -8.03 -57.08 -20.53
CA THR A 239 -7.44 -58.42 -20.64
C THR A 239 -8.48 -59.52 -20.39
N GLN A 240 -9.47 -59.28 -19.52
CA GLN A 240 -10.59 -60.18 -19.28
C GLN A 240 -11.52 -60.29 -20.49
N GLU A 241 -11.90 -59.16 -21.11
CA GLU A 241 -12.75 -59.13 -22.31
C GLU A 241 -12.08 -59.80 -23.52
N VAL A 242 -10.76 -59.65 -23.67
CA VAL A 242 -10.00 -60.35 -24.72
C VAL A 242 -9.93 -61.85 -24.46
N SER A 243 -9.87 -62.30 -23.21
CA SER A 243 -9.90 -63.72 -22.88
C SER A 243 -11.26 -64.37 -23.17
N GLU A 244 -12.37 -63.68 -22.86
CA GLU A 244 -13.73 -64.18 -23.11
C GLU A 244 -14.07 -64.21 -24.61
N THR A 245 -13.54 -63.29 -25.41
CA THR A 245 -13.75 -63.29 -26.88
C THR A 245 -12.89 -64.31 -27.63
N THR A 246 -11.85 -64.87 -27.00
CA THR A 246 -11.01 -65.91 -27.61
C THR A 246 -11.56 -67.32 -27.35
N ASP A 247 -12.35 -67.52 -26.30
CA ASP A 247 -12.98 -68.81 -25.97
C ASP A 247 -14.31 -69.06 -26.73
N GLU A 248 -14.87 -68.07 -27.42
CA GLU A 248 -16.10 -68.19 -28.22
C GLU A 248 -15.88 -68.35 -29.76
N LYS A 249 -14.67 -68.69 -30.21
CA LYS A 249 -14.39 -69.00 -31.63
C LYS A 249 -13.78 -70.37 -31.90
#